data_AF-A0A6A6LJW4-F1
#
_entry.id   AF-A0A6A6LJW4-F1
#
_cell.length_a   1.000
_cell.length_b   1.000
_cell.length_c   1.000
_cell.angle_alpha   90.00
_cell.angle_beta   90.00
_cell.angle_gamma   90.00
#
_symmetry.space_group_name_H-M   'P 1'
#
loop_
_entity.id
_entity.type
_entity.pdbx_description
1 polymer ?
#
loop_
_entity_poly.entity_id
_entity_poly.type
_entity_poly.pdbx_seq_one_letter_code
_entity_poly.pdbx_strand_id
1 'polypeptide(L)'
;MGWGFCGSTEEYCGTRCQEGPCIAPPPTNDVSVPDIVTTEFFNGIIDQAEDSCVGKSFYSREVFLYALSSYARFGRVGSVNDSKREIAAFFAHVTHEAGNFCYI
;
A
#
# COMPACT_ATOMS: atom_id res chain seq x y z
N MET A 1 -9.34 -11.87 14.62
CA MET A 1 -8.96 -12.98 15.53
C MET A 1 -9.50 -14.24 14.90
N GLY A 2 -8.68 -15.29 14.72
CA GLY A 2 -9.22 -16.61 14.33
C GLY A 2 -10.00 -17.18 15.51
N TRP A 3 -11.18 -17.73 15.29
CA TRP A 3 -12.18 -17.97 16.33
C TRP A 3 -11.97 -19.25 17.17
N GLY A 4 -10.80 -19.89 17.10
CA GLY A 4 -10.48 -21.09 17.89
C GLY A 4 -11.18 -22.38 17.45
N PHE A 5 -11.63 -22.44 16.19
CA PHE A 5 -12.27 -23.62 15.60
C PHE A 5 -11.33 -24.32 14.60
N CYS A 6 -11.48 -25.64 14.47
CA CYS A 6 -10.75 -26.45 13.50
C CYS A 6 -11.55 -26.61 12.20
N GLY A 7 -10.87 -26.53 11.07
CA GLY A 7 -11.45 -26.78 9.76
C GLY A 7 -10.37 -26.78 8.67
N SER A 8 -10.74 -27.10 7.45
CA SER A 8 -9.82 -27.23 6.30
C SER A 8 -10.11 -26.24 5.16
N THR A 9 -11.09 -25.36 5.31
CA THR A 9 -11.41 -24.33 4.31
C THR A 9 -10.59 -23.06 4.55
N GLU A 10 -10.62 -22.12 3.60
CA GLU A 10 -9.92 -20.83 3.67
C GLU A 10 -10.28 -20.02 4.94
N GLU A 11 -11.50 -20.17 5.44
CA GLU A 11 -11.95 -19.51 6.67
C GLU A 11 -11.13 -19.93 7.90
N TYR A 12 -10.69 -21.21 7.95
CA TYR A 12 -9.93 -21.77 9.07
C TYR A 12 -8.42 -21.70 8.82
N CYS A 13 -8.00 -22.04 7.60
CA CYS A 13 -6.59 -22.16 7.25
C CYS A 13 -5.99 -20.85 6.69
N GLY A 14 -6.80 -19.86 6.36
CA GLY A 14 -6.35 -18.60 5.76
C GLY A 14 -5.85 -17.56 6.76
N THR A 15 -6.23 -16.31 6.53
CA THR A 15 -5.77 -15.16 7.34
C THR A 15 -6.15 -15.34 8.82
N ARG A 16 -5.17 -15.22 9.73
CA ARG A 16 -5.32 -15.45 11.19
C ARG A 16 -5.47 -16.93 11.62
N CYS A 17 -5.10 -17.89 10.77
CA CYS A 17 -4.90 -19.27 11.20
C CYS A 17 -3.92 -19.34 12.39
N GLN A 18 -4.28 -20.10 13.42
CA GLN A 18 -3.54 -20.15 14.69
C GLN A 18 -2.49 -21.28 14.71
N GLU A 19 -2.86 -22.46 14.21
CA GLU A 19 -2.01 -23.65 14.17
C GLU A 19 -2.41 -24.59 13.02
N GLY A 20 -1.56 -25.59 12.74
CA GLY A 20 -1.81 -26.59 11.70
C GLY A 20 -1.32 -26.16 10.32
N PRO A 21 -1.86 -26.75 9.22
CA PRO A 21 -1.45 -26.46 7.85
C PRO A 21 -2.04 -25.13 7.36
N CYS A 22 -1.69 -24.03 8.03
CA CYS A 22 -2.08 -22.68 7.64
C CYS A 22 -1.59 -22.36 6.23
N ILE A 23 -2.46 -21.73 5.44
CA ILE A 23 -2.13 -21.19 4.12
C ILE A 23 -1.18 -20.02 4.34
N ALA A 24 0.07 -20.21 3.96
CA ALA A 24 1.04 -19.12 3.95
C ALA A 24 0.53 -18.02 3.01
N PRO A 25 0.64 -16.74 3.41
CA PRO A 25 0.26 -15.67 2.51
C PRO A 25 1.18 -15.70 1.28
N PRO A 26 0.73 -15.23 0.11
CA PRO A 26 1.53 -15.28 -1.12
C PRO A 26 2.94 -14.74 -0.91
N PRO A 27 3.98 -15.32 -1.53
CA PRO A 27 5.32 -14.77 -1.43
C PRO A 27 5.35 -13.34 -1.98
N THR A 28 6.23 -12.51 -1.43
CA THR A 28 6.51 -11.19 -1.99
C THR A 28 7.46 -11.31 -3.18
N ASN A 29 7.36 -10.39 -4.12
CA ASN A 29 8.35 -10.19 -5.16
C ASN A 29 9.45 -9.20 -4.70
N ASP A 30 10.51 -9.07 -5.50
CA ASP A 30 11.67 -8.22 -5.20
C ASP A 30 11.48 -6.74 -5.61
N VAL A 31 10.23 -6.28 -5.77
CA VAL A 31 9.98 -4.89 -6.16
C VAL A 31 10.35 -3.93 -5.03
N SER A 32 11.12 -2.91 -5.41
CA SER A 32 11.39 -1.75 -4.59
C SER A 32 10.30 -0.69 -4.83
N VAL A 33 9.34 -0.59 -3.91
CA VAL A 33 8.34 0.48 -3.92
C VAL A 33 8.98 1.89 -3.91
N PRO A 34 10.07 2.16 -3.15
CA PRO A 34 10.76 3.45 -3.24
C PRO A 34 11.30 3.81 -4.64
N ASP A 35 11.63 2.81 -5.46
CA ASP A 35 12.14 3.01 -6.82
C ASP A 35 11.00 3.21 -7.84
N ILE A 36 9.78 2.80 -7.50
CA ILE A 36 8.57 3.10 -8.29
C ILE A 36 8.00 4.46 -7.89
N VAL A 37 7.88 4.71 -6.59
CA VAL A 37 7.41 5.97 -6.01
C VAL A 37 8.63 6.88 -5.85
N THR A 38 9.17 7.36 -6.97
CA THR A 38 10.27 8.33 -6.94
C THR A 38 9.79 9.69 -6.44
N THR A 39 10.72 10.61 -6.17
CA THR A 39 10.37 11.99 -5.82
C THR A 39 9.60 12.66 -6.96
N GLU A 40 10.01 12.43 -8.21
CA GLU A 40 9.35 12.97 -9.40
C GLU A 40 7.94 12.40 -9.57
N PHE A 41 7.75 11.10 -9.33
CA PHE A 41 6.42 10.48 -9.36
C PHE A 41 5.49 11.10 -8.31
N PHE A 42 5.96 11.22 -7.07
CA PHE A 42 5.17 11.78 -5.98
C PHE A 42 4.84 13.26 -6.23
N ASN A 43 5.84 14.04 -6.64
CA ASN A 43 5.65 15.47 -6.95
C ASN A 43 4.72 15.68 -8.14
N GLY A 44 4.80 14.83 -9.17
CA GLY A 44 3.89 14.90 -10.31
C GLY A 44 2.41 14.75 -9.94
N ILE A 45 2.11 14.12 -8.80
CA ILE A 45 0.75 14.03 -8.25
C ILE A 45 0.41 15.27 -7.43
N ILE A 46 1.27 15.66 -6.48
CA ILE A 46 0.98 16.75 -5.54
C ILE A 46 0.97 18.13 -6.24
N ASP A 47 1.73 18.27 -7.33
CA ASP A 47 1.79 19.50 -8.12
C ASP A 47 0.52 19.73 -8.97
N GLN A 48 -0.40 18.76 -9.00
CA GLN A 48 -1.74 18.98 -9.56
C GLN A 48 -2.63 19.83 -8.65
N ALA A 49 -2.27 19.98 -7.37
CA ALA A 49 -2.95 20.86 -6.44
C ALA A 49 -2.39 22.29 -6.51
N GLU A 50 -3.23 23.28 -6.19
CA GLU A 50 -2.81 24.68 -6.07
C GLU A 50 -1.70 24.84 -5.01
N ASP A 51 -0.81 25.81 -5.21
CA ASP A 51 0.30 26.06 -4.26
C ASP A 51 -0.17 26.50 -2.87
N SER A 52 -1.39 27.01 -2.76
CA SER A 52 -2.01 27.42 -1.49
C SER A 52 -2.56 26.24 -0.68
N CYS A 53 -2.57 25.02 -1.23
CA CYS A 53 -3.10 23.84 -0.56
C CYS A 53 -2.27 23.43 0.66
N VAL A 54 -2.93 23.33 1.81
CA VAL A 54 -2.28 22.97 3.09
C VAL A 54 -1.64 21.59 3.07
N GLY A 55 -2.22 20.65 2.31
CA GLY A 55 -1.69 19.30 2.20
C GLY A 55 -0.31 19.22 1.54
N LYS A 56 0.10 20.21 0.73
CA LYS A 56 1.46 20.27 0.16
C LYS A 56 2.58 20.29 1.21
N SER A 57 2.30 20.81 2.41
CA SER A 57 3.25 20.82 3.52
C SER A 57 3.12 19.63 4.46
N PHE A 58 2.07 18.81 4.31
CA PHE A 58 1.75 17.68 5.17
C PHE A 58 2.13 16.34 4.54
N TYR A 59 1.83 16.16 3.25
CA TYR A 59 2.14 14.93 2.53
C TYR A 59 3.51 15.02 1.88
N SER A 60 4.43 14.15 2.27
CA SER A 60 5.75 14.03 1.65
C SER A 60 6.07 12.58 1.29
N ARG A 61 6.95 12.41 0.29
CA ARG A 61 7.49 11.09 -0.06
C ARG A 61 8.18 10.44 1.14
N GLU A 62 8.92 11.19 1.96
CA GLU A 62 9.58 10.60 3.14
C GLU A 62 8.56 10.05 4.14
N VAL A 63 7.46 10.77 4.39
CA VAL A 63 6.39 10.31 5.30
C VAL A 63 5.71 9.05 4.74
N PHE A 64 5.46 9.01 3.42
CA PHE A 64 4.96 7.81 2.76
C PHE A 64 5.92 6.62 2.93
N LEU A 65 7.22 6.80 2.70
CA LEU A 65 8.22 5.73 2.86
C LEU A 65 8.39 5.30 4.31
N TYR A 66 8.27 6.22 5.26
CA TYR A 66 8.24 5.90 6.67
C TYR A 66 7.07 4.99 7.01
N ALA A 67 5.85 5.34 6.55
CA ALA A 67 4.67 4.49 6.73
C ALA A 67 4.82 3.12 6.05
N LEU A 68 5.34 3.11 4.82
CA LEU A 68 5.60 1.88 4.03
C LEU A 68 6.43 0.85 4.80
N SER A 69 7.36 1.28 5.65
CA SER A 69 8.19 0.36 6.46
C SER A 69 7.37 -0.58 7.36
N SER A 70 6.14 -0.18 7.72
CA SER A 70 5.21 -0.99 8.52
C SER A 70 4.39 -1.97 7.67
N TYR A 71 4.43 -1.85 6.33
CA TYR A 71 3.62 -2.63 5.40
C TYR A 71 4.52 -3.36 4.38
N ALA A 72 5.28 -4.34 4.87
CA ALA A 72 6.26 -5.09 4.06
C ALA A 72 5.69 -5.75 2.79
N ARG A 73 4.38 -5.96 2.70
CA ARG A 73 3.70 -6.59 1.55
C ARG A 73 3.09 -5.61 0.56
N PHE A 74 2.93 -4.34 0.94
CA PHE A 74 2.34 -3.32 0.06
C PHE A 74 3.16 -3.17 -1.21
N GLY A 75 2.51 -3.23 -2.36
CA GLY A 75 3.14 -3.09 -3.67
C GLY A 75 4.15 -4.21 -3.98
N ARG A 76 4.04 -5.38 -3.35
CA ARG A 76 5.01 -6.49 -3.50
C ARG A 76 4.36 -7.86 -3.67
N VAL A 77 3.05 -7.94 -3.86
CA VAL A 77 2.34 -9.21 -4.08
C VAL A 77 2.00 -9.37 -5.56
N GLY A 78 2.21 -10.57 -6.10
CA GLY A 78 1.94 -10.87 -7.51
C GLY A 78 3.10 -10.48 -8.44
N SER A 79 2.77 -10.18 -9.70
CA SER A 79 3.75 -9.75 -10.69
C SER A 79 4.22 -8.31 -10.46
N VAL A 80 5.31 -7.90 -11.11
CA VAL A 80 5.77 -6.50 -11.11
C VAL A 80 4.67 -5.55 -11.64
N ASN A 81 3.85 -6.02 -12.59
CA ASN A 81 2.72 -5.23 -13.09
C ASN A 81 1.61 -5.09 -12.04
N ASP A 82 1.36 -6.12 -11.24
CA ASP A 82 0.40 -6.06 -10.13
C ASP A 82 0.88 -5.07 -9.05
N SER A 83 2.18 -5.08 -8.75
CA SER A 83 2.79 -4.10 -7.84
C SER A 83 2.61 -2.66 -8.32
N LYS A 84 2.87 -2.37 -9.60
CA LYS A 84 2.64 -1.05 -10.18
C LYS A 84 1.16 -0.66 -10.15
N ARG A 85 0.26 -1.61 -10.40
CA ARG A 85 -1.20 -1.38 -10.35
C ARG A 85 -1.68 -1.09 -8.94
N GLU A 86 -1.20 -1.81 -7.93
CA GLU A 86 -1.51 -1.58 -6.52
C GLU A 86 -1.07 -0.18 -6.08
N ILE A 87 0.17 0.19 -6.39
CA ILE A 87 0.70 1.53 -6.07
C ILE A 87 -0.12 2.62 -6.78
N ALA A 88 -0.41 2.46 -8.08
CA ALA A 88 -1.22 3.41 -8.82
C ALA A 88 -2.64 3.53 -8.26
N ALA A 89 -3.27 2.40 -7.91
CA ALA A 89 -4.62 2.38 -7.34
C ALA A 89 -4.67 3.02 -5.96
N PHE A 90 -3.62 2.84 -5.14
CA PHE A 90 -3.49 3.53 -3.85
C PHE A 90 -3.46 5.04 -4.05
N PHE A 91 -2.53 5.55 -4.88
CA PHE A 91 -2.41 6.98 -5.11
C PHE A 91 -3.66 7.57 -5.77
N ALA A 92 -4.31 6.86 -6.70
CA ALA A 92 -5.56 7.32 -7.31
C ALA A 92 -6.71 7.48 -6.31
N HIS A 93 -6.83 6.59 -5.31
CA HIS A 93 -7.83 6.78 -4.26
C HIS A 93 -7.45 7.94 -3.34
N VAL A 94 -6.19 8.04 -2.93
CA VAL A 94 -5.75 9.13 -2.06
C VAL A 94 -5.94 10.49 -2.74
N THR A 95 -5.64 10.60 -4.04
CA THR A 95 -5.89 11.84 -4.79
C THR A 95 -7.38 12.16 -4.89
N HIS A 96 -8.24 11.17 -5.10
CA HIS A 96 -9.68 11.39 -5.13
C HIS A 96 -10.19 11.91 -3.77
N GLU A 97 -9.84 11.24 -2.67
CA GLU A 97 -10.34 11.58 -1.34
C GLU A 97 -9.74 12.88 -0.77
N ALA A 98 -8.45 13.14 -1.01
CA ALA A 98 -7.74 14.30 -0.47
C ALA A 98 -7.67 15.48 -1.46
N GLY A 99 -8.34 15.40 -2.62
CA GLY A 99 -8.32 16.44 -3.65
C GLY A 99 -6.90 16.71 -4.18
N ASN A 100 -6.25 15.70 -4.72
CA ASN A 100 -4.83 15.72 -5.12
C ASN A 100 -3.90 16.12 -3.97
N PHE A 101 -4.16 15.60 -2.76
CA PHE A 101 -3.42 15.95 -1.54
C PHE A 101 -3.51 17.44 -1.16
N CYS A 102 -4.62 18.11 -1.52
CA CYS A 102 -4.86 19.48 -1.11
C CYS A 102 -5.34 19.58 0.35
N TYR A 103 -6.19 18.63 0.76
CA TYR A 103 -6.86 18.59 2.06
C TYR A 103 -6.22 17.57 3.00
N ILE A 104 -6.35 17.80 4.31
CA ILE A 104 -5.85 16.93 5.40
C ILE A 104 -7.03 16.45 6.23
#